data_AF-A0A3M2TP99-F1
#
_entry.id   AF-A0A3M2TP99-F1
#
_cell.length_a   1.000
_cell.length_b   1.000
_cell.length_c   1.000
_cell.angle_alpha   90.00
_cell.angle_beta   90.00
_cell.angle_gamma   90.00
#
_symmetry.space_group_name_H-M   'P 1'
#
loop_
_entity.id
_entity.type
_entity.pdbx_description
1 polymer ?
#
loop_
_entity_poly.entity_id
_entity_poly.type
_entity_poly.pdbx_seq_one_letter_code
_entity_poly.pdbx_strand_id
1 'polypeptide(L)' 'LREFDGLSYEDIASVMQCPVGTVRSRIFRAREAIDKALQPLLQES' A
#
# COMPACT_ATOMS: atom_id res chain seq x y z
N LEU A 1 1.17 -5.62 7.72
CA LEU A 1 2.45 -4.91 7.83
C LEU A 1 2.27 -3.43 8.22
N ARG A 2 2.03 -2.45 7.32
CA ARG A 2 1.83 -1.04 7.79
C ARG A 2 0.48 -0.80 8.47
N GLU A 3 -0.60 -1.27 7.86
CA GLU A 3 -1.97 -1.01 8.35
C GLU A 3 -2.49 -2.08 9.33
N PHE A 4 -1.76 -3.19 9.45
CA PHE A 4 -2.13 -4.32 10.33
C PHE A 4 -1.16 -4.52 11.51
N ASP A 5 0.13 -4.21 11.36
CA ASP A 5 1.16 -4.45 12.38
C ASP A 5 1.85 -3.16 12.87
N GLY A 6 1.42 -1.98 12.37
CA GLY A 6 1.99 -0.68 12.76
C GLY A 6 3.45 -0.43 12.34
N LEU A 7 4.06 -1.34 11.57
CA LEU A 7 5.48 -1.29 11.19
C LEU A 7 5.83 -0.01 10.42
N SER A 8 7.02 0.54 10.65
CA SER A 8 7.55 1.65 9.84
C SER A 8 7.85 1.19 8.41
N TYR A 9 8.04 2.12 7.48
CA TYR A 9 8.41 1.74 6.10
C TYR A 9 9.80 1.11 6.06
N GLU A 10 10.67 1.51 6.98
CA GLU A 10 12.02 1.00 7.20
C GLU A 10 11.98 -0.46 7.69
N ASP A 11 11.07 -0.79 8.63
CA ASP A 11 10.91 -2.17 9.09
C ASP A 11 10.42 -3.09 7.97
N ILE A 12 9.46 -2.62 7.17
CA ILE A 12 8.94 -3.37 6.02
C ILE A 12 10.05 -3.54 4.97
N ALA A 13 10.85 -2.50 4.73
CA ALA A 13 11.98 -2.56 3.81
C ALA A 13 13.02 -3.60 4.24
N SER A 14 13.31 -3.66 5.55
CA SER A 14 14.20 -4.63 6.17
C SER A 14 13.68 -6.07 6.01
N VAL A 15 12.42 -6.31 6.39
CA VAL A 15 11.77 -7.64 6.27
C VAL A 15 11.69 -8.10 4.82
N MET A 16 11.36 -7.19 3.90
CA MET A 16 11.20 -7.50 2.47
C MET A 16 12.50 -7.43 1.68
N GLN A 17 13.63 -7.13 2.32
CA GLN A 17 14.95 -6.96 1.69
C GLN A 17 14.90 -6.06 0.44
N CYS A 18 14.24 -4.91 0.55
CA CYS A 18 14.10 -3.97 -0.56
C CYS A 18 14.29 -2.52 -0.09
N PRO A 19 14.59 -1.56 -1.00
CA PRO A 19 14.70 -0.16 -0.62
C PRO A 19 13.38 0.39 -0.06
N VAL A 20 13.46 1.32 0.91
CA VAL A 20 12.27 1.98 1.48
C VAL A 20 11.42 2.71 0.43
N GLY A 21 12.04 3.24 -0.62
CA GLY A 21 11.33 3.81 -1.78
C GLY A 21 10.49 2.78 -2.56
N THR A 22 10.94 1.53 -2.61
CA THR A 22 10.18 0.41 -3.20
C THR A 22 8.96 0.07 -2.34
N VAL A 23 9.09 0.08 -1.01
CA VAL A 23 7.94 -0.07 -0.10
C VAL A 23 6.91 1.03 -0.35
N ARG A 24 7.34 2.29 -0.38
CA ARG A 24 6.46 3.45 -0.61
C ARG A 24 5.71 3.34 -1.93
N SER A 25 6.41 2.99 -3.02
CA SER A 25 5.80 2.86 -4.35
C SER A 25 4.85 1.66 -4.46
N ARG A 26 5.16 0.54 -3.80
CA ARG A 26 4.25 -0.63 -3.72
C ARG A 26 2.96 -0.28 -2.98
N ILE A 27 3.05 0.38 -1.83
CA ILE A 27 1.88 0.81 -1.05
C ILE A 27 1.00 1.77 -1.87
N PHE A 28 1.62 2.75 -2.53
CA PHE A 28 0.91 3.70 -3.39
C PHE A 28 0.12 2.99 -4.50
N ARG A 29 0.79 2.09 -5.26
CA ARG A 29 0.13 1.34 -6.34
C ARG A 29 -0.99 0.44 -5.84
N ALA A 30 -0.82 -0.17 -4.66
CA ALA A 30 -1.87 -1.00 -4.05
C ALA A 30 -3.11 -0.16 -3.72
N ARG A 31 -2.93 1.03 -3.13
CA ARG A 31 -4.03 1.96 -2.86
C ARG A 31 -4.73 2.42 -4.14
N GLU A 32 -3.98 2.83 -5.16
CA GLU A 32 -4.57 3.19 -6.45
C GLU A 32 -5.36 2.04 -7.09
N ALA A 33 -4.89 0.80 -6.97
CA ALA A 33 -5.59 -0.36 -7.49
C ALA A 33 -6.92 -0.61 -6.76
N ILE A 34 -6.93 -0.44 -5.44
CA ILE A 34 -8.14 -0.52 -4.63
C ILE A 34 -9.10 0.61 -5.00
N ASP A 35 -8.63 1.86 -5.04
CA ASP A 35 -9.45 3.02 -5.38
C ASP A 35 -10.12 2.84 -6.76
N LYS A 36 -9.36 2.39 -7.77
CA LYS A 36 -9.92 2.10 -9.11
C LYS A 36 -10.97 0.99 -9.10
N ALA A 37 -10.79 -0.03 -8.26
CA ALA A 37 -11.76 -1.10 -8.12
C ALA A 37 -13.03 -0.65 -7.39
N LEU A 38 -12.90 0.28 -6.44
CA LEU A 38 -14.03 0.82 -5.66
C LEU A 38 -14.80 1.92 -6.39
N GLN A 39 -14.14 2.73 -7.24
CA GLN A 39 -14.77 3.80 -8.01
C GLN A 39 -16.12 3.44 -8.66
N PRO A 40 -16.26 2.33 -9.42
CA PRO A 40 -17.55 1.99 -10.03
C PRO A 40 -18.63 1.66 -9.00
N LEU A 41 -18.26 1.09 -7.85
CA LEU A 41 -19.21 0.72 -6.79
C LEU A 41 -19.67 1.93 -5.98
N LEU A 42 -18.87 2.99 -5.92
CA LEU A 42 -19.19 4.23 -5.20
C LEU A 42 -20.02 5.22 -6.04
N GLN A 43 -20.11 5.01 -7.36
CA GLN A 43 -20.88 5.85 -8.28
C GLN A 43 -22.35 5.40 -8.44
N GLU A 44 -22.77 4.29 -7.82
CA GLU A 44 -24.14 3.76 -7.85
C GLU A 44 -25.06 4.31 -6.73
N SER A 45 -24.76 5.48 -6.16
CA SER A 45 -25.60 6.14 -5.13
C SER A 45 -26.39 7.32 -5.66
#